data_AF-A0A1B9AS97-F1
#
_entry.id   AF-A0A1B9AS97-F1
#
_cell.length_a   1.000
_cell.length_b   1.000
_cell.length_c   1.000
_cell.angle_alpha   90.00
_cell.angle_beta   90.00
_cell.angle_gamma   90.00
#
_symmetry.space_group_name_H-M   'P 1'
#
loop_
_entity.id
_entity.type
_entity.pdbx_description
1 polymer ?
#
loop_
_entity_poly.entity_id
_entity_poly.type
_entity_poly.pdbx_seq_one_letter_code
_entity_poly.pdbx_strand_id
1 'polypeptide(L)'
;MHDEEFWSIISLLNSNGNGREDILEPAVIALSKMSVKDIKEFEEALSYKLYLLDTREHAKNIGEYSYTEDNPINFSVDLFLYIRCAVVAEGQQNFERTLKNPEMMNKNRTFEPLLSIASYAYATRMKKDFEYTSGCSYETFSNIAGWKG
;
A
#
# COMPACT_ATOMS: atom_id res chain seq x y z
N MET A 1 -11.37 7.54 -8.15
CA MET A 1 -12.13 6.72 -7.21
C MET A 1 -12.31 7.54 -5.95
N HIS A 2 -13.52 7.56 -5.39
CA HIS A 2 -13.76 8.24 -4.12
C HIS A 2 -13.13 7.45 -2.97
N ASP A 3 -12.75 8.13 -1.89
CA ASP A 3 -12.01 7.48 -0.80
C ASP A 3 -12.81 6.33 -0.15
N GLU A 4 -14.12 6.51 0.01
CA GLU A 4 -15.05 5.48 0.50
C GLU A 4 -15.05 4.21 -0.37
N GLU A 5 -15.01 4.35 -1.69
CA GLU A 5 -14.97 3.22 -2.62
C GLU A 5 -13.65 2.45 -2.49
N PHE A 6 -12.53 3.17 -2.41
CA PHE A 6 -11.21 2.56 -2.20
C PHE A 6 -11.21 1.71 -0.92
N TRP A 7 -11.65 2.28 0.20
CA TRP A 7 -11.70 1.57 1.47
C TRP A 7 -12.71 0.44 1.48
N SER A 8 -13.80 0.54 0.71
CA SER A 8 -14.75 -0.56 0.53
C SER A 8 -14.07 -1.79 -0.11
N ILE A 9 -13.19 -1.58 -1.11
CA ILE A 9 -12.41 -2.66 -1.73
C ILE A 9 -11.37 -3.22 -0.75
N ILE A 10 -10.64 -2.37 -0.03
CA ILE A 10 -9.67 -2.81 0.98
C ILE A 10 -10.34 -3.63 2.10
N SER A 11 -11.57 -3.27 2.50
CA SER A 11 -12.31 -3.98 3.54
C SER A 11 -12.67 -5.42 3.18
N LEU A 12 -12.58 -5.79 1.90
CA LEU A 12 -12.84 -7.15 1.43
C LEU A 12 -11.65 -8.10 1.62
N LEU A 13 -10.47 -7.60 2.01
CA LEU A 13 -9.31 -8.44 2.27
C LEU A 13 -9.65 -9.48 3.35
N ASN A 14 -9.50 -10.76 3.01
CA ASN A 14 -9.87 -11.85 3.90
C ASN A 14 -8.74 -12.17 4.87
N SER A 15 -8.77 -11.57 6.06
CA SER A 15 -7.78 -11.81 7.12
C SER A 15 -7.65 -13.27 7.58
N ASN A 16 -8.61 -14.14 7.22
CA ASN A 16 -8.63 -15.56 7.57
C ASN A 16 -8.17 -16.46 6.40
N GLY A 17 -7.67 -15.90 5.30
CA GLY A 17 -7.16 -16.67 4.17
C GLY A 17 -5.94 -17.52 4.55
N ASN A 18 -5.82 -18.72 3.95
CA ASN A 18 -4.71 -19.64 4.23
C ASN A 18 -3.47 -19.35 3.36
N GLY A 19 -3.55 -18.36 2.47
CA GLY A 19 -2.49 -17.93 1.59
C GLY A 19 -2.70 -16.52 1.04
N ARG A 20 -1.66 -15.94 0.42
CA ARG A 20 -1.68 -14.59 -0.14
C ARG A 20 -2.84 -14.41 -1.14
N GLU A 21 -3.06 -15.39 -2.01
CA GLU A 21 -4.14 -15.38 -3.00
C GLU A 21 -5.52 -15.33 -2.34
N ASP A 22 -5.76 -16.18 -1.34
CA ASP A 22 -7.03 -16.22 -0.59
C ASP A 22 -7.36 -14.90 0.11
N ILE A 23 -6.33 -14.17 0.57
CA ILE A 23 -6.51 -12.88 1.24
C ILE A 23 -6.97 -11.80 0.24
N LEU A 24 -6.38 -11.79 -0.97
CA LEU A 24 -6.66 -10.78 -2.00
C LEU A 24 -7.92 -11.06 -2.82
N GLU A 25 -8.28 -12.33 -3.00
CA GLU A 25 -9.28 -12.77 -3.96
C GLU A 25 -10.60 -11.98 -3.89
N PRO A 26 -11.21 -11.73 -2.71
CA PRO A 26 -12.48 -11.00 -2.67
C PRO A 26 -12.36 -9.54 -3.18
N ALA A 27 -11.27 -8.85 -2.83
CA ALA A 27 -10.99 -7.49 -3.29
C ALA A 27 -10.72 -7.47 -4.81
N VAL A 28 -9.92 -8.43 -5.30
CA VAL A 28 -9.62 -8.60 -6.74
C VAL A 28 -10.88 -8.86 -7.55
N ILE A 29 -11.74 -9.79 -7.09
CA ILE A 29 -13.00 -10.11 -7.76
C ILE A 29 -13.92 -8.89 -7.79
N ALA A 30 -14.06 -8.17 -6.67
CA ALA A 30 -14.90 -6.98 -6.61
C ALA A 30 -14.40 -5.90 -7.58
N LEU A 31 -13.11 -5.57 -7.54
CA LEU A 31 -12.51 -4.56 -8.39
C LEU A 31 -12.56 -4.95 -9.88
N SER A 32 -12.41 -6.24 -10.22
CA SER A 32 -12.47 -6.73 -11.62
C SER A 32 -13.84 -6.51 -12.30
N LYS A 33 -14.91 -6.45 -11.50
CA LYS A 33 -16.29 -6.18 -11.97
C LYS A 33 -16.51 -4.71 -12.29
N MET A 34 -15.70 -3.81 -11.73
CA MET A 34 -15.73 -2.37 -12.01
C MET A 34 -15.13 -2.04 -13.38
N SER A 35 -15.17 -0.76 -13.80
CA SER A 35 -14.63 -0.36 -15.09
C SER A 35 -13.09 -0.35 -15.09
N VAL A 36 -12.48 -0.38 -16.29
CA VAL A 36 -11.01 -0.21 -16.41
C VAL A 36 -10.55 1.12 -15.82
N LYS A 37 -11.37 2.17 -15.92
CA LYS A 37 -11.09 3.46 -15.31
C LYS A 37 -11.01 3.31 -13.79
N ASP A 38 -11.95 2.60 -13.17
CA ASP A 38 -11.95 2.40 -11.71
C ASP A 38 -10.75 1.57 -11.23
N ILE A 39 -10.31 0.57 -12.00
CA ILE A 39 -9.10 -0.21 -11.69
C ILE A 39 -7.86 0.69 -11.67
N LYS A 40 -7.73 1.59 -12.67
CA LYS A 40 -6.64 2.58 -12.71
C LYS A 40 -6.74 3.57 -11.55
N GLU A 41 -7.94 4.04 -11.26
CA GLU A 41 -8.15 4.97 -10.15
C GLU A 41 -7.93 4.32 -8.77
N PHE A 42 -8.14 3.02 -8.63
CA PHE A 42 -7.73 2.26 -7.45
C PHE A 42 -6.21 2.24 -7.32
N GLU A 43 -5.49 1.98 -8.42
CA GLU A 43 -4.02 2.01 -8.45
C GLU A 43 -3.46 3.39 -8.07
N GLU A 44 -4.05 4.47 -8.58
CA GLU A 44 -3.75 5.85 -8.17
C GLU A 44 -3.97 6.06 -6.68
N ALA A 45 -5.12 5.62 -6.16
CA ALA A 45 -5.48 5.80 -4.76
C ALA A 45 -4.57 4.99 -3.81
N LEU A 46 -4.20 3.76 -4.18
CA LEU A 46 -3.25 2.93 -3.44
C LEU A 46 -1.87 3.60 -3.45
N SER A 47 -1.37 3.94 -4.63
CA SER A 47 -0.06 4.58 -4.81
C SER A 47 0.05 5.85 -3.96
N TYR A 48 -0.98 6.69 -3.99
CA TYR A 48 -0.99 7.94 -3.24
C TYR A 48 -1.01 7.72 -1.72
N LYS A 49 -1.76 6.74 -1.21
CA LYS A 49 -1.76 6.43 0.23
C LYS A 49 -0.41 5.92 0.71
N LEU A 50 0.25 5.06 -0.08
CA LEU A 50 1.60 4.60 0.22
C LEU A 50 2.61 5.75 0.15
N TYR A 51 2.49 6.64 -0.83
CA TYR A 51 3.29 7.86 -0.96
C TYR A 51 3.14 8.80 0.24
N LEU A 52 1.93 8.95 0.78
CA LEU A 52 1.69 9.78 1.97
C LEU A 52 2.42 9.25 3.22
N LEU A 53 2.58 7.94 3.35
CA LEU A 53 3.35 7.31 4.42
C LEU A 53 4.86 7.26 4.15
N ASP A 54 5.30 7.58 2.93
CA ASP A 54 6.72 7.62 2.55
C ASP A 54 7.42 8.86 3.13
N THR A 55 7.66 8.87 4.44
CA THR A 55 8.36 10.00 5.08
C THR A 55 9.49 9.53 5.99
N ARG A 56 10.47 10.41 6.22
CA ARG A 56 11.59 10.15 7.12
C ARG A 56 11.09 9.74 8.52
N GLU A 57 10.04 10.38 9.01
CA GLU A 57 9.49 10.12 10.35
C GLU A 57 8.79 8.75 10.45
N HIS A 58 8.06 8.31 9.42
CA HIS A 58 7.51 6.95 9.40
C HIS A 58 8.62 5.90 9.26
N ALA A 59 9.64 6.18 8.44
CA ALA A 59 10.77 5.28 8.24
C ALA A 59 11.62 5.07 9.50
N LYS A 60 11.66 6.05 10.42
CA LYS A 60 12.30 5.91 11.75
C LYS A 60 11.55 4.98 12.71
N ASN A 61 10.34 4.54 12.35
CA ASN A 61 9.42 3.83 13.25
C ASN A 61 9.09 2.41 12.78
N ILE A 62 9.97 1.73 12.03
CA ILE A 62 9.72 0.38 11.50
C ILE A 62 10.46 -0.76 12.21
N GLY A 63 11.08 -0.49 13.36
CA GLY A 63 11.76 -1.52 14.17
C GLY A 63 13.24 -1.68 13.81
N GLU A 64 13.72 -2.92 13.70
CA GLU A 64 15.15 -3.24 13.52
C GLU A 64 15.79 -2.52 12.33
N TYR A 65 15.04 -2.36 11.25
CA TYR A 65 15.50 -1.73 10.01
C TYR A 65 15.06 -0.28 9.88
N SER A 66 14.82 0.41 11.01
CA SER A 66 14.42 1.82 10.98
C SER A 66 15.49 2.70 10.36
N TYR A 67 15.04 3.74 9.66
CA TYR A 67 15.92 4.76 9.13
C TYR A 67 16.64 5.49 10.26
N THR A 68 17.96 5.57 10.17
CA THR A 68 18.81 6.37 11.06
C THR A 68 19.84 7.11 10.21
N GLU A 69 20.18 8.34 10.60
CA GLU A 69 21.19 9.14 9.89
C GLU A 69 22.60 8.57 10.10
N ASP A 70 22.84 7.95 11.26
CA ASP A 70 24.13 7.36 11.62
C ASP A 70 24.42 6.04 10.91
N ASN A 71 23.39 5.31 10.46
CA ASN A 71 23.54 4.04 9.76
C ASN A 71 22.46 3.84 8.68
N PRO A 72 22.53 4.59 7.56
CA PRO A 72 21.53 4.52 6.50
C PRO A 72 21.53 3.18 5.76
N ILE A 73 22.61 2.39 5.86
CA ILE A 73 22.74 1.09 5.17
C ILE A 73 21.84 0.02 5.80
N ASN A 74 21.46 0.19 7.07
CA ASN A 74 20.57 -0.73 7.77
C ASN A 74 19.09 -0.53 7.40
N PHE A 75 18.76 0.57 6.73
CA PHE A 75 17.38 0.85 6.32
C PHE A 75 17.00 0.00 5.10
N SER A 76 15.98 -0.83 5.24
CA SER A 76 15.43 -1.62 4.13
C SER A 76 14.28 -0.89 3.46
N VAL A 77 14.52 -0.44 2.22
CA VAL A 77 13.53 0.28 1.40
C VAL A 77 12.31 -0.57 1.07
N ASP A 78 12.51 -1.87 0.81
CA ASP A 78 11.45 -2.82 0.49
C ASP A 78 10.61 -3.12 1.74
N LEU A 79 11.27 -3.36 2.88
CA LEU A 79 10.56 -3.62 4.12
C LEU A 79 9.69 -2.44 4.51
N PHE A 80 10.19 -1.21 4.37
CA PHE A 80 9.40 -0.02 4.62
C PHE A 80 8.17 0.07 3.72
N LEU A 81 8.31 -0.21 2.41
CA LEU A 81 7.17 -0.28 1.50
C LEU A 81 6.16 -1.35 1.94
N TYR A 82 6.61 -2.53 2.33
CA TYR A 82 5.71 -3.62 2.72
C TYR A 82 5.01 -3.37 4.06
N ILE A 83 5.64 -2.65 4.99
CA ILE A 83 4.99 -2.19 6.22
C ILE A 83 3.94 -1.11 5.90
N ARG A 84 4.24 -0.16 5.00
CA ARG A 84 3.23 0.81 4.52
C ARG A 84 2.03 0.10 3.89
N CYS A 85 2.26 -0.97 3.14
CA CYS A 85 1.18 -1.82 2.62
C CYS A 85 0.36 -2.46 3.74
N ALA A 86 1.00 -2.99 4.79
CA ALA A 86 0.27 -3.55 5.94
C ALA A 86 -0.62 -2.49 6.63
N VAL A 87 -0.12 -1.27 6.79
CA VAL A 87 -0.89 -0.16 7.39
C VAL A 87 -2.16 0.14 6.60
N VAL A 88 -2.07 0.19 5.26
CA VAL A 88 -3.22 0.41 4.38
C VAL A 88 -4.18 -0.79 4.41
N ALA A 89 -3.66 -2.01 4.39
CA ALA A 89 -4.46 -3.24 4.42
C ALA A 89 -5.25 -3.41 5.74
N GLU A 90 -4.75 -2.87 6.86
CA GLU A 90 -5.47 -2.82 8.14
C GLU A 90 -6.65 -1.83 8.14
N GLY A 91 -6.81 -1.04 7.07
CA GLY A 91 -7.99 -0.24 6.78
C GLY A 91 -7.88 1.24 7.16
N GLN A 92 -8.93 1.98 6.83
CA GLN A 92 -8.95 3.45 6.87
C GLN A 92 -8.56 4.04 8.23
N GLN A 93 -9.15 3.54 9.32
CA GLN A 93 -8.90 4.10 10.65
C GLN A 93 -7.44 3.92 11.08
N ASN A 94 -6.82 2.79 10.71
CA ASN A 94 -5.42 2.53 11.02
C ASN A 94 -4.52 3.45 10.18
N PHE A 95 -4.78 3.52 8.87
CA PHE A 95 -4.08 4.43 7.97
C PHE A 95 -4.10 5.88 8.46
N GLU A 96 -5.28 6.42 8.79
CA GLU A 96 -5.42 7.80 9.23
C GLU A 96 -4.71 8.10 10.56
N ARG A 97 -4.70 7.12 11.49
CA ARG A 97 -3.98 7.23 12.75
C ARG A 97 -2.47 7.24 12.51
N THR A 98 -1.97 6.31 11.72
CA THR A 98 -0.55 6.18 11.41
C THR A 98 -0.04 7.38 10.63
N LEU A 99 -0.81 7.87 9.65
CA LEU A 99 -0.46 9.06 8.88
C LEU A 99 -0.26 10.30 9.77
N LYS A 100 -1.02 10.41 10.87
CA LYS A 100 -0.91 11.52 11.84
C LYS A 100 0.14 11.27 12.92
N ASN A 101 0.44 10.00 13.21
CA ASN A 101 1.37 9.61 14.25
C ASN A 101 2.31 8.49 13.74
N PRO A 102 3.52 8.85 13.28
CA PRO A 102 4.51 7.90 12.77
C PRO A 102 4.87 6.78 13.75
N GLU A 103 4.74 6.97 15.06
CA GLU A 103 5.01 5.92 16.06
C GLU A 103 4.05 4.73 15.98
N MET A 104 2.90 4.90 15.31
CA MET A 104 1.89 3.85 15.10
C MET A 104 2.24 2.91 13.94
N MET A 105 3.39 3.10 13.27
CA MET A 105 3.89 2.16 12.26
C MET A 105 4.02 0.74 12.83
N ASN A 106 3.46 -0.24 12.14
CA ASN A 106 3.44 -1.63 12.61
C ASN A 106 4.77 -2.32 12.29
N LYS A 107 5.70 -2.25 13.24
CA LYS A 107 7.10 -2.72 13.14
C LYS A 107 7.26 -4.21 12.78
N ASN A 108 6.22 -5.01 12.95
CA ASN A 108 6.28 -6.48 12.84
C ASN A 108 5.38 -7.04 11.73
N ARG A 109 4.74 -6.21 10.91
CA ARG A 109 3.82 -6.67 9.87
C ARG A 109 4.13 -6.09 8.51
N THR A 110 4.20 -6.97 7.53
CA THR A 110 4.41 -6.66 6.12
C THR A 110 3.25 -7.21 5.31
N PHE A 111 2.89 -6.53 4.22
CA PHE A 111 1.86 -7.01 3.31
C PHE A 111 2.11 -6.55 1.87
N GLU A 112 3.26 -6.93 1.31
CA GLU A 112 3.60 -6.78 -0.11
C GLU A 112 2.45 -7.11 -1.09
N PRO A 113 1.64 -8.18 -0.90
CA PRO A 113 0.64 -8.58 -1.90
C PRO A 113 -0.41 -7.51 -2.23
N LEU A 114 -0.58 -6.49 -1.36
CA LEU A 114 -1.47 -5.36 -1.61
C LEU A 114 -1.20 -4.68 -2.97
N LEU A 115 0.07 -4.61 -3.37
CA LEU A 115 0.51 -3.95 -4.62
C LEU A 115 -0.03 -4.65 -5.88
N SER A 116 -0.50 -5.89 -5.78
CA SER A 116 -0.94 -6.69 -6.93
C SER A 116 -2.46 -6.63 -7.18
N ILE A 117 -3.25 -5.94 -6.35
CA ILE A 117 -4.72 -5.96 -6.47
C ILE A 117 -5.18 -5.43 -7.83
N ALA A 118 -4.68 -4.27 -8.26
CA ALA A 118 -5.10 -3.66 -9.52
C ALA A 118 -4.68 -4.52 -10.74
N SER A 119 -3.46 -5.05 -10.73
CA SER A 119 -2.95 -5.88 -11.82
C SER A 119 -3.74 -7.19 -11.94
N TYR A 120 -4.05 -7.86 -10.82
CA TYR A 120 -4.87 -9.07 -10.80
C TYR A 120 -6.33 -8.79 -11.18
N ALA A 121 -6.91 -7.66 -10.75
CA ALA A 121 -8.27 -7.28 -11.13
C ALA A 121 -8.36 -7.01 -12.64
N TYR A 122 -7.37 -6.31 -13.19
CA TYR A 122 -7.29 -6.03 -14.62
C TYR A 122 -7.07 -7.29 -15.45
N ALA A 123 -6.14 -8.17 -15.04
CA ALA A 123 -5.89 -9.43 -15.71
C ALA A 123 -7.13 -10.34 -15.69
N THR A 124 -7.82 -10.40 -14.54
CA THR A 124 -9.10 -11.10 -14.40
C THR A 124 -10.14 -10.59 -15.41
N ARG A 125 -10.28 -9.27 -15.53
CA ARG A 125 -11.27 -8.61 -16.40
C ARG A 125 -10.92 -8.70 -17.89
N MET A 126 -9.69 -8.36 -18.22
CA MET A 126 -9.26 -8.08 -19.60
C MET A 126 -8.48 -9.23 -20.23
N LYS A 127 -8.08 -10.23 -19.44
CA LYS A 127 -7.22 -11.36 -19.87
C LYS A 127 -5.90 -10.91 -20.48
N LYS A 128 -5.31 -9.84 -19.92
CA LYS A 128 -4.02 -9.27 -20.33
C LYS A 128 -3.35 -8.57 -19.15
N ASP A 129 -2.05 -8.31 -19.31
CA ASP A 129 -1.24 -7.63 -18.30
C ASP A 129 -1.64 -6.16 -18.13
N PHE A 130 -1.51 -5.68 -16.89
CA PHE A 130 -1.86 -4.32 -16.51
C PHE A 130 -0.68 -3.38 -16.73
N GLU A 131 -0.60 -2.81 -17.92
CA GLU A 131 0.36 -1.76 -18.24
C GLU A 131 -0.22 -0.40 -17.82
N TYR A 132 0.01 -0.02 -16.57
CA TYR A 132 -0.36 1.28 -16.04
C TYR A 132 0.67 1.76 -15.03
N THR A 133 1.00 3.04 -15.09
CA THR A 133 1.87 3.72 -14.12
C THR A 133 1.06 4.85 -13.51
N SER A 134 0.97 4.87 -12.19
CA SER A 134 0.26 5.89 -11.43
C SER A 134 0.99 7.24 -11.50
N GLY A 135 0.27 8.32 -11.18
CA GLY A 135 0.82 9.68 -11.19
C GLY A 135 1.86 9.93 -10.09
N CYS A 136 1.88 9.10 -9.05
CA CYS A 136 2.91 9.13 -8.01
C CYS A 136 3.48 7.73 -7.78
N SER A 137 4.77 7.66 -7.49
CA SER A 137 5.42 6.40 -7.18
C SER A 137 5.23 6.05 -5.70
N TYR A 138 4.81 4.81 -5.42
CA TYR A 138 4.77 4.27 -4.06
C TYR A 138 6.15 3.86 -3.53
N GLU A 139 7.16 3.76 -4.41
CA GLU A 139 8.53 3.36 -4.05
C GLU A 139 9.09 4.28 -2.97
N THR A 140 9.88 3.71 -2.07
CA THR A 140 10.51 4.45 -0.98
C THR A 140 11.38 5.60 -1.52
N PHE A 141 11.35 6.75 -0.85
CA PHE A 141 11.97 8.03 -1.26
C PHE A 141 11.27 8.79 -2.40
N SER A 142 10.14 8.33 -2.90
CA SER A 142 9.38 9.03 -3.95
C SER A 142 8.73 10.32 -3.43
N ASN A 143 8.36 10.38 -2.16
CA ASN A 143 7.85 11.59 -1.52
C ASN A 143 9.01 12.49 -1.08
N ILE A 144 9.63 13.15 -2.06
CA ILE A 144 10.76 14.05 -1.85
C ILE A 144 10.50 15.08 -0.73
N ALA A 145 9.26 15.56 -0.58
CA ALA A 145 8.91 16.47 0.51
C ALA A 145 8.91 15.78 1.89
N GLY A 146 8.35 14.57 1.99
CA GLY A 146 8.33 13.76 3.22
C GLY A 146 9.71 13.31 3.70
N TRP A 147 10.72 13.37 2.85
CA TRP A 147 12.10 13.03 3.17
C TRP A 147 13.01 14.26 3.41
N LYS A 148 12.49 15.48 3.17
CA LYS A 148 13.18 16.70 3.56
C LYS A 148 13.11 16.85 5.08
N GLY A 149 14.27 17.00 5.67
CA GLY A 149 14.53 17.29 7.08
C GLY A 149 15.89 17.93 7.16
#